data_AF-A0A4Q9HJ21-F1
#
_entry.id   AF-A0A4Q9HJ21-F1
#
_cell.length_a   1.000
_cell.length_b   1.000
_cell.length_c   1.000
_cell.angle_alpha   90.00
_cell.angle_beta   90.00
_cell.angle_gamma   90.00
#
_symmetry.space_group_name_H-M   'P 1'
#
loop_
_entity.id
_entity.type
_entity.pdbx_description
1 polymer ?
#
loop_
_entity_poly.entity_id
_entity_poly.type
_entity_poly.pdbx_seq_one_letter_code
_entity_poly.pdbx_strand_id
1 'polypeptide(L)'
;MTAESKAAKPSLPPSPPLTERQEARRRRILHTSARLAGRGGFDAVQMREVAESSGVALGTLYRYFPSKVHLLVATMQDQLQHMHETLRKRPPSEQDPGARVAQTLMRAFRALQREPHLADAMVRALTFADRSVSPEVDTV
;
A
#
# COMPACT_ATOMS: atom_id res chain seq x y z
N MET A 1 18.50 -44.42 -2.67
CA MET A 1 17.57 -43.45 -2.06
C MET A 1 18.11 -42.06 -2.30
N THR A 2 17.65 -41.47 -3.38
CA THR A 2 17.85 -40.08 -3.80
C THR A 2 16.97 -39.18 -2.93
N ALA A 3 17.54 -38.14 -2.32
CA ALA A 3 16.78 -37.04 -1.73
C ALA A 3 17.28 -35.75 -2.38
N GLU A 4 16.37 -35.16 -3.16
CA GLU A 4 16.62 -34.00 -4.01
C GLU A 4 16.91 -32.75 -3.18
N SER A 5 17.95 -32.04 -3.61
CA SER A 5 18.32 -30.71 -3.15
C SER A 5 17.19 -29.73 -3.43
N LYS A 6 16.58 -29.20 -2.38
CA LYS A 6 15.60 -28.10 -2.46
C LYS A 6 16.34 -26.83 -2.88
N ALA A 7 16.39 -26.59 -4.19
CA ALA A 7 16.95 -25.38 -4.78
C ALA A 7 16.26 -24.14 -4.18
N ALA A 8 17.01 -23.40 -3.35
CA ALA A 8 16.62 -22.08 -2.88
C ALA A 8 16.50 -21.15 -4.09
N LYS A 9 15.34 -20.51 -4.26
CA LYS A 9 15.12 -19.52 -5.31
C LYS A 9 16.13 -18.37 -5.12
N PRO A 10 16.86 -17.94 -6.16
CA PRO A 10 17.74 -16.78 -6.04
C PRO A 10 16.90 -15.55 -5.73
N SER A 11 17.10 -14.95 -4.56
CA SER A 11 16.56 -13.64 -4.21
C SER A 11 17.16 -12.61 -5.17
N LEU A 12 16.34 -11.98 -6.01
CA LEU A 12 16.80 -10.90 -6.87
C LEU A 12 17.46 -9.80 -6.01
N PRO A 13 18.56 -9.19 -6.48
CA PRO A 13 19.20 -8.09 -5.77
C PRO A 13 18.20 -6.93 -5.59
N PRO A 14 18.21 -6.24 -4.43
CA PRO A 14 17.34 -5.10 -4.20
C PRO A 14 17.60 -4.04 -5.28
N SER A 15 16.52 -3.54 -5.90
CA SER A 15 16.62 -2.46 -6.89
C SER A 15 17.26 -1.22 -6.25
N PRO A 16 18.13 -0.49 -6.96
CA PRO A 16 18.78 0.70 -6.42
C PRO A 16 17.74 1.70 -5.89
N PRO A 17 18.02 2.38 -4.76
CA PRO A 17 17.06 3.28 -4.12
C PRO A 17 16.65 4.42 -5.06
N LEU A 18 15.37 4.77 -5.02
CA LEU A 18 14.83 5.87 -5.82
C LEU A 18 15.50 7.19 -5.44
N THR A 19 15.78 8.02 -6.45
CA THR A 19 16.19 9.41 -6.21
C THR A 19 15.08 10.18 -5.48
N GLU A 20 15.42 11.24 -4.75
CA GLU A 20 14.42 12.07 -4.04
C GLU A 20 13.28 12.55 -4.94
N ARG A 21 13.60 12.91 -6.20
CA ARG A 21 12.60 13.31 -7.20
C ARG A 21 11.68 12.17 -7.60
N GLN A 22 12.21 10.96 -7.72
CA GLN A 22 11.43 9.77 -8.03
C GLN A 22 10.53 9.37 -6.85
N GLU A 23 11.03 9.52 -5.63
CA GLU A 23 10.27 9.23 -4.41
C GLU A 23 9.14 10.23 -4.20
N ALA A 24 9.40 11.54 -4.33
CA ALA A 24 8.37 12.57 -4.28
C ALA A 24 7.27 12.36 -5.34
N ARG A 25 7.65 11.87 -6.53
CA ARG A 25 6.70 11.50 -7.58
C ARG A 25 5.87 10.28 -7.18
N ARG A 26 6.51 9.24 -6.64
CA ARG A 26 5.83 8.03 -6.14
C ARG A 26 4.79 8.40 -5.08
N ARG A 27 5.16 9.20 -4.09
CA ARG A 27 4.24 9.67 -3.04
C ARG A 27 3.03 10.43 -3.59
N ARG A 28 3.25 11.32 -4.57
CA ARG A 28 2.14 12.06 -5.21
C ARG A 28 1.16 11.13 -5.94
N ILE A 29 1.66 10.08 -6.58
CA ILE A 29 0.83 9.06 -7.23
C ILE A 29 -0.02 8.32 -6.19
N LEU A 30 0.60 7.86 -5.10
CA LEU A 30 -0.09 7.12 -4.02
C LEU A 30 -1.15 7.98 -3.32
N HIS A 31 -0.81 9.23 -2.99
CA HIS A 31 -1.76 10.19 -2.42
C HIS A 31 -2.97 10.43 -3.34
N THR A 32 -2.72 10.58 -4.64
CA THR A 32 -3.79 10.76 -5.63
C THR A 32 -4.66 9.51 -5.73
N SER A 33 -4.06 8.32 -5.73
CA SER A 33 -4.78 7.05 -5.73
C SER A 33 -5.67 6.91 -4.50
N ALA A 34 -5.17 7.22 -3.31
CA ALA A 34 -5.95 7.20 -2.06
C ALA A 34 -7.16 8.15 -2.14
N ARG A 35 -6.95 9.37 -2.63
CA ARG A 35 -8.03 10.36 -2.79
C ARG A 35 -9.11 9.90 -3.76
N LEU A 36 -8.74 9.30 -4.89
CA LEU A 36 -9.72 8.78 -5.86
C LEU A 36 -10.46 7.55 -5.31
N ALA A 37 -9.74 6.64 -4.65
CA ALA A 37 -10.35 5.50 -3.97
C ALA A 37 -11.34 5.94 -2.88
N GLY A 38 -11.01 6.96 -2.09
CA GLY A 38 -11.89 7.50 -1.06
C GLY A 38 -13.22 8.07 -1.61
N ARG A 39 -13.28 8.44 -2.90
CA ARG A 39 -14.50 9.00 -3.53
C ARG A 39 -15.48 7.94 -4.03
N GLY A 40 -15.00 6.77 -4.45
CA GLY A 40 -15.86 5.79 -5.11
C GLY A 40 -15.31 4.36 -5.15
N GLY A 41 -14.43 4.04 -4.22
CA GLY A 41 -13.92 2.69 -4.01
C GLY A 41 -12.96 2.24 -5.09
N PHE A 42 -12.86 0.92 -5.25
CA PHE A 42 -11.98 0.32 -6.24
C PHE A 42 -12.24 0.89 -7.62
N ASP A 43 -13.49 0.89 -8.09
CA ASP A 43 -13.85 1.19 -9.48
C ASP A 43 -13.54 2.64 -9.89
N ALA A 44 -13.65 3.60 -8.95
CA ALA A 44 -13.30 5.00 -9.18
C ALA A 44 -11.80 5.23 -9.49
N VAL A 45 -10.91 4.31 -9.12
CA VAL A 45 -9.49 4.45 -9.43
C VAL A 45 -9.22 4.06 -10.88
N GLN A 46 -9.06 5.06 -11.74
CA GLN A 46 -8.68 4.90 -13.15
C GLN A 46 -7.22 5.33 -13.36
N MET A 47 -6.41 4.48 -14.01
CA MET A 47 -4.98 4.76 -14.22
C MET A 47 -4.73 6.10 -14.95
N ARG A 48 -5.57 6.44 -15.94
CA ARG A 48 -5.47 7.71 -16.67
C ARG A 48 -5.71 8.91 -15.75
N GLU A 49 -6.76 8.85 -14.95
CA GLU A 49 -7.13 9.91 -14.01
C GLU A 49 -6.09 10.08 -12.91
N VAL A 50 -5.51 8.98 -12.41
CA VAL A 50 -4.40 9.01 -11.45
C VAL A 50 -3.18 9.71 -12.07
N ALA A 51 -2.80 9.35 -13.30
CA ALA A 51 -1.65 9.93 -13.98
C ALA A 51 -1.82 11.46 -14.17
N GLU A 52 -2.98 11.86 -14.69
CA GLU A 52 -3.35 13.26 -14.91
C GLU A 52 -3.36 14.06 -13.61
N SER A 53 -4.08 13.59 -12.59
CA SER A 53 -4.17 14.25 -11.28
C SER A 53 -2.85 14.28 -10.53
N SER A 54 -1.92 13.37 -10.83
CA SER A 54 -0.58 13.32 -10.22
C SER A 54 0.47 14.13 -11.00
N GLY A 55 0.10 14.71 -12.15
CA GLY A 55 1.00 15.44 -13.03
C GLY A 55 2.10 14.56 -13.63
N VAL A 56 1.80 13.31 -13.98
CA VAL A 56 2.75 12.37 -14.61
C VAL A 56 2.18 11.81 -15.92
N ALA A 57 3.07 11.50 -16.87
CA ALA A 57 2.64 10.79 -18.08
C ALA A 57 2.14 9.38 -17.74
N LEU A 58 1.13 8.89 -18.47
CA LEU A 58 0.56 7.56 -18.24
C LEU A 58 1.59 6.43 -18.31
N GLY A 59 2.51 6.48 -19.29
CA GLY A 59 3.61 5.50 -19.37
C GLY A 59 4.58 5.57 -18.19
N THR A 60 4.73 6.75 -17.57
CA THR A 60 5.49 6.87 -16.31
C THR A 60 4.74 6.17 -15.18
N LEU A 61 3.43 6.36 -15.05
CA LEU A 61 2.64 5.69 -14.03
C LEU A 61 2.77 4.16 -14.13
N TYR A 62 2.60 3.60 -15.33
CA TYR A 62 2.74 2.15 -15.56
C TYR A 62 4.14 1.61 -15.25
N ARG A 63 5.18 2.44 -15.36
CA ARG A 63 6.54 2.05 -14.95
C ARG A 63 6.68 1.91 -13.43
N TYR A 64 5.92 2.69 -12.65
CA TYR A 64 5.88 2.55 -11.19
C TYR A 64 4.92 1.46 -10.74
N PHE A 65 3.75 1.39 -11.37
CA PHE A 65 2.65 0.52 -10.99
C PHE A 65 2.05 -0.13 -12.25
N PRO A 66 2.45 -1.38 -12.58
CA PRO A 66 2.04 -2.04 -13.83
C PRO A 66 0.53 -2.23 -13.97
N SER A 67 -0.21 -2.26 -12.86
CA SER A 67 -1.67 -2.33 -12.89
C SER A 67 -2.31 -1.52 -11.77
N LYS A 68 -3.63 -1.32 -11.87
CA LYS A 68 -4.46 -0.74 -10.80
C LYS A 68 -4.35 -1.50 -9.48
N VAL A 69 -4.18 -2.83 -9.54
CA VAL A 69 -4.00 -3.67 -8.35
C VAL A 69 -2.66 -3.35 -7.69
N HIS A 70 -1.55 -3.29 -8.45
CA HIS A 70 -0.23 -2.91 -7.91
C HIS A 70 -0.27 -1.52 -7.27
N LEU A 71 -0.93 -0.56 -7.94
CA LEU A 71 -1.12 0.79 -7.40
C LEU A 71 -1.89 0.78 -6.08
N LEU A 72 -3.03 0.09 -6.01
CA LEU A 72 -3.86 0.07 -4.80
C LEU A 72 -3.22 -0.69 -3.64
N VAL A 73 -2.46 -1.75 -3.90
CA VAL A 73 -1.68 -2.46 -2.87
C VAL A 73 -0.54 -1.57 -2.35
N ALA A 74 0.17 -0.86 -3.22
CA ALA A 74 1.17 0.12 -2.80
C ALA A 74 0.55 1.29 -2.02
N THR A 75 -0.64 1.75 -2.42
CA THR A 75 -1.40 2.77 -1.69
C THR A 75 -1.78 2.28 -0.30
N MET A 76 -2.21 1.01 -0.18
CA MET A 76 -2.51 0.40 1.12
C MET A 76 -1.29 0.40 2.04
N GLN A 77 -0.12 0.01 1.55
CA GLN A 77 1.11 0.03 2.35
C GLN A 77 1.46 1.42 2.84
N ASP A 78 1.36 2.42 1.96
CA ASP A 78 1.57 3.81 2.31
C ASP A 78 0.60 4.26 3.43
N GLN A 79 -0.69 3.90 3.33
CA GLN A 79 -1.67 4.20 4.39
C GLN A 79 -1.36 3.47 5.71
N LEU A 80 -0.96 2.21 5.66
CA LEU A 80 -0.57 1.44 6.85
C LEU A 80 0.68 2.04 7.51
N GLN A 81 1.66 2.50 6.73
CA GLN A 81 2.85 3.16 7.24
C GLN A 81 2.50 4.49 7.94
N HIS A 82 1.64 5.31 7.32
CA HIS A 82 1.15 6.54 7.97
C HIS A 82 0.38 6.26 9.27
N MET A 83 -0.42 5.19 9.31
CA MET A 83 -1.11 4.73 10.52
C MET A 83 -0.12 4.29 11.59
N HIS A 84 0.90 3.49 11.22
CA HIS A 84 1.95 3.04 12.12
C HIS A 84 2.72 4.23 12.73
N GLU A 85 3.12 5.20 11.92
CA GLU A 85 3.79 6.41 12.38
C GLU A 85 2.92 7.24 13.33
N THR A 86 1.62 7.33 13.04
CA THR A 86 0.65 8.02 13.90
C THR A 86 0.53 7.34 15.26
N LEU A 87 0.49 6.00 15.28
CA LEU A 87 0.47 5.22 16.53
C LEU A 87 1.79 5.36 17.30
N ARG A 88 2.94 5.40 16.63
CA ARG A 88 4.24 5.66 17.28
C ARG A 88 4.32 7.05 17.91
N LYS A 89 3.79 8.07 17.23
CA LYS A 89 3.77 9.46 17.74
C LYS A 89 2.80 9.63 18.91
N ARG A 90 1.76 8.80 19.00
CA ARG A 90 0.75 8.82 20.06
C ARG A 90 0.49 7.41 20.58
N PRO A 91 1.45 6.84 21.33
CA PRO A 91 1.34 5.47 21.81
C PRO A 91 0.09 5.29 22.68
N PRO A 92 -0.47 4.08 22.74
CA PRO A 92 -1.58 3.79 23.62
C PRO A 92 -1.18 4.02 25.08
N SER A 93 -2.04 4.71 25.84
CA SER A 93 -1.76 5.17 27.21
C SER A 93 -2.18 4.17 28.30
N GLU A 94 -2.77 3.03 27.90
CA GLU A 94 -3.27 2.04 28.84
C GLU A 94 -2.13 1.29 29.55
N GLN A 95 -2.28 1.07 30.86
CA GLN A 95 -1.29 0.35 31.67
C GLN A 95 -1.34 -1.16 31.40
N ASP A 96 -2.53 -1.71 31.22
CA ASP A 96 -2.74 -3.13 30.90
C ASP A 96 -2.33 -3.44 29.44
N PRO A 97 -1.50 -4.48 29.20
CA PRO A 97 -1.13 -4.89 27.84
C PRO A 97 -2.32 -5.23 26.94
N GLY A 98 -3.34 -5.90 27.47
CA GLY A 98 -4.55 -6.23 26.70
C GLY A 98 -5.31 -4.98 26.26
N ALA A 99 -5.48 -4.03 27.17
CA ALA A 99 -6.11 -2.75 26.91
C ALA A 99 -5.33 -1.91 25.87
N ARG A 100 -3.99 -1.97 25.85
CA ARG A 100 -3.19 -1.33 24.79
C ARG A 100 -3.46 -1.93 23.41
N VAL A 101 -3.52 -3.25 23.31
CA VAL A 101 -3.85 -3.95 22.05
C VAL A 101 -5.25 -3.57 21.59
N ALA A 102 -6.24 -3.65 22.49
CA ALA A 102 -7.62 -3.27 22.19
C ALA A 102 -7.73 -1.80 21.74
N GLN A 103 -7.06 -0.88 22.42
CA GLN A 103 -7.03 0.53 22.04
C GLN A 103 -6.42 0.75 20.66
N THR A 104 -5.34 0.03 20.34
CA THR A 104 -4.68 0.09 19.03
C THR A 104 -5.60 -0.42 17.93
N LEU A 105 -6.20 -1.60 18.12
CA LEU A 105 -7.15 -2.19 17.17
C LEU A 105 -8.37 -1.30 16.96
N MET A 106 -8.94 -0.73 18.02
CA MET A 106 -10.06 0.21 17.91
C MET A 106 -9.70 1.46 17.11
N ARG A 107 -8.48 2.01 17.30
CA ARG A 107 -8.02 3.17 16.52
C ARG A 107 -7.87 2.83 15.04
N ALA A 108 -7.25 1.68 14.72
CA ALA A 108 -7.13 1.20 13.35
C ALA A 108 -8.49 0.95 12.69
N PHE A 109 -9.40 0.27 13.40
CA PHE A 109 -10.74 -0.03 12.90
C PHE A 109 -11.58 1.23 12.68
N ARG A 110 -11.47 2.23 13.56
CA ARG A 110 -12.08 3.56 13.35
C ARG A 110 -11.49 4.31 12.16
N ALA A 111 -10.22 4.11 11.82
CA ALA A 111 -9.64 4.72 10.63
C ALA A 111 -10.26 4.10 9.36
N LEU A 112 -10.38 2.76 9.31
CA LEU A 112 -11.02 2.06 8.20
C LEU A 112 -12.50 2.46 8.03
N GLN A 113 -13.25 2.61 9.12
CA GLN A 113 -14.66 3.03 9.06
C GLN A 113 -14.87 4.47 8.59
N ARG A 114 -13.89 5.37 8.75
CA ARG A 114 -14.02 6.76 8.29
C ARG A 114 -13.94 6.88 6.77
N GLU A 115 -13.25 5.96 6.11
CA GLU A 115 -13.07 5.96 4.66
C GLU A 115 -13.46 4.60 4.06
N PRO A 116 -14.76 4.25 4.10
CA PRO A 116 -15.23 2.91 3.70
C PRO A 116 -14.91 2.57 2.25
N HIS A 117 -14.94 3.57 1.37
CA HIS A 117 -14.56 3.40 -0.04
C HIS A 117 -13.07 3.12 -0.22
N LEU A 118 -12.20 3.82 0.49
CA LEU A 118 -10.77 3.53 0.46
C LEU A 118 -10.49 2.11 0.99
N ALA A 119 -11.14 1.73 2.10
CA ALA A 119 -11.04 0.38 2.66
C ALA A 119 -11.50 -0.70 1.66
N ASP A 120 -12.65 -0.53 1.02
CA ASP A 120 -13.14 -1.42 -0.04
C ASP A 120 -12.12 -1.56 -1.18
N ALA A 121 -11.55 -0.45 -1.65
CA ALA A 121 -10.56 -0.45 -2.72
C ALA A 121 -9.33 -1.30 -2.37
N MET A 122 -8.82 -1.16 -1.15
CA MET A 122 -7.65 -1.90 -0.67
C MET A 122 -7.97 -3.39 -0.49
N VAL A 123 -9.11 -3.74 0.09
CA VAL A 123 -9.54 -5.13 0.30
C VAL A 123 -9.77 -5.85 -1.03
N ARG A 124 -10.45 -5.20 -1.98
CA ARG A 124 -10.64 -5.74 -3.34
C ARG A 124 -9.30 -5.92 -4.04
N ALA A 125 -8.39 -4.94 -3.94
CA ALA A 125 -7.06 -5.06 -4.53
C ALA A 125 -6.28 -6.26 -3.97
N LEU A 126 -6.30 -6.47 -2.65
CA LEU A 126 -5.72 -7.66 -2.01
C LEU A 126 -6.34 -8.97 -2.51
N THR A 127 -7.66 -8.99 -2.72
CA THR A 127 -8.38 -10.18 -3.21
C THR A 127 -7.99 -10.53 -4.66
N PHE A 128 -7.71 -9.51 -5.48
CA PHE A 128 -7.26 -9.68 -6.87
C PHE A 128 -5.74 -9.73 -7.01
N ALA A 129 -4.98 -9.54 -5.93
CA ALA A 129 -3.53 -9.59 -5.97
C ALA A 129 -3.08 -11.03 -6.18
N ASP A 130 -2.29 -11.26 -7.23
CA ASP A 130 -1.53 -12.49 -7.40
C ASP A 130 -0.08 -12.28 -6.91
N ARG A 131 0.78 -13.28 -7.13
CA ARG A 131 2.21 -13.21 -6.73
C ARG A 131 3.01 -12.10 -7.43
N SER A 132 2.50 -11.48 -8.50
CA SER A 132 3.19 -10.37 -9.18
C SER A 132 3.26 -9.10 -8.32
N VAL A 133 2.39 -9.00 -7.30
CA VAL A 133 2.32 -7.84 -6.38
C VAL A 133 3.19 -8.02 -5.12
N SER A 134 3.92 -9.13 -5.02
CA SER A 134 4.87 -9.36 -3.91
C SER A 134 5.92 -8.25 -3.73
N PRO A 135 6.51 -7.66 -4.79
CA PRO A 135 7.51 -6.60 -4.64
C PRO A 135 6.98 -5.37 -3.90
N GLU A 136 5.69 -5.07 -4.02
CA GLU A 136 5.05 -4.03 -3.24
C GLU A 136 4.97 -4.48 -1.78
N VAL A 137 4.47 -5.70 -1.52
CA VAL A 137 4.19 -6.21 -0.15
C VAL A 137 5.45 -6.46 0.69
N ASP A 138 6.55 -6.84 0.06
CA ASP A 138 7.78 -7.28 0.75
C ASP A 138 8.70 -6.11 1.20
N THR A 139 8.25 -4.85 1.09
CA THR A 139 9.05 -3.67 1.49
C THR A 139 8.86 -3.23 2.95
N VAL A 140 8.32 -4.11 3.81
CA VAL A 140 8.06 -3.87 5.26
C VAL A 140 9.21 -4.34 6.14
#